data_AF-A0A3A4VN46-F1
#
_entry.id   AF-A0A3A4VN46-F1
#
_cell.length_a   1.000
_cell.length_b   1.000
_cell.length_c   1.000
_cell.angle_alpha   90.00
_cell.angle_beta   90.00
_cell.angle_gamma   90.00
#
_symmetry.space_group_name_H-M   'P 1'
#
loop_
_entity.id
_entity.type
_entity.pdbx_description
1 polymer ?
#
loop_
_entity_poly.entity_id
_entity_poly.type
_entity_poly.pdbx_seq_one_letter_code
_entity_poly.pdbx_strand_id
1 'polypeptide(L)' 'MAVEKKNLRVNPEKCTTCYACQLRCSLAYTGAFNPEKARLIIEPGKITFTDECVAGCSLCARYCVYDAIVRVGKG' A
#
# COMPACT_ATOMS: atom_id res chain seq x y z
N MET A 1 5.63 -12.03 7.56
CA MET A 1 4.26 -12.58 7.36
C MET A 1 3.35 -11.47 6.84
N ALA A 2 2.29 -11.77 6.07
CA ALA A 2 1.37 -10.75 5.57
C ALA A 2 0.33 -10.35 6.64
N VAL A 3 -0.03 -9.06 6.72
CA VAL A 3 -1.00 -8.55 7.69
C VAL A 3 -2.27 -8.03 7.04
N GLU A 4 -3.41 -8.28 7.66
CA GLU A 4 -4.71 -7.75 7.24
C GLU A 4 -4.87 -6.28 7.69
N LYS A 5 -5.43 -5.44 6.80
CA LYS A 5 -5.64 -4.01 7.04
C LYS A 5 -7.12 -3.68 7.18
N LYS A 6 -7.63 -3.61 8.42
CA LYS A 6 -9.04 -3.27 8.70
C LYS A 6 -9.45 -1.87 8.26
N ASN A 7 -8.49 -0.94 8.15
CA ASN A 7 -8.72 0.45 7.76
C ASN A 7 -8.60 0.69 6.24
N LEU A 8 -8.37 -0.36 5.44
CA LEU A 8 -8.20 -0.28 4.00
C LEU A 8 -9.12 -1.28 3.30
N ARG A 9 -9.67 -0.88 2.15
CA ARG A 9 -10.27 -1.80 1.17
C ARG A 9 -9.34 -1.90 -0.03
N VAL A 10 -9.10 -3.12 -0.47
CA VAL A 10 -8.19 -3.45 -1.57
C VAL A 10 -9.01 -4.01 -2.74
N ASN A 11 -8.80 -3.47 -3.93
CA ASN A 11 -9.43 -3.85 -5.18
C ASN A 11 -8.30 -4.21 -6.18
N PRO A 12 -7.74 -5.44 -6.14
CA PRO A 12 -6.58 -5.81 -6.96
C PRO A 12 -6.80 -5.64 -8.47
N GLU A 13 -8.04 -5.78 -8.93
CA GLU A 13 -8.46 -5.61 -10.32
C GLU A 13 -8.28 -4.18 -10.86
N LYS A 14 -8.22 -3.18 -9.97
CA LYS A 14 -7.94 -1.80 -10.33
C LYS A 14 -6.44 -1.47 -10.31
N CYS A 15 -5.60 -2.38 -9.82
CA CYS A 15 -4.17 -2.13 -9.70
C CYS A 15 -3.49 -2.21 -11.08
N THR A 16 -2.84 -1.14 -11.49
CA THR A 16 -2.07 -1.07 -12.75
C THR A 16 -0.59 -1.38 -12.57
N THR A 17 -0.17 -1.85 -11.39
CA THR A 17 1.25 -2.10 -11.05
C THR A 17 2.17 -0.89 -11.24
N CYS A 18 1.66 0.34 -11.04
CA CYS A 18 2.46 1.56 -11.19
C CYS A 18 3.49 1.83 -10.07
N TYR A 19 3.45 1.04 -8.99
CA TYR A 19 4.34 1.13 -7.81
C TYR A 19 4.34 2.45 -7.02
N ALA A 20 3.47 3.42 -7.35
CA ALA A 20 3.41 4.71 -6.64
C ALA A 20 3.19 4.57 -5.12
N CYS A 21 2.34 3.63 -4.71
CA CYS A 21 2.11 3.33 -3.30
C CYS A 21 3.35 2.76 -2.60
N GLN A 22 4.13 1.91 -3.28
CA GLN A 22 5.39 1.37 -2.76
C GLN A 22 6.44 2.46 -2.64
N LEU A 23 6.65 3.25 -3.69
CA LEU A 23 7.62 4.36 -3.71
C LEU A 23 7.33 5.38 -2.61
N ARG A 24 6.05 5.74 -2.41
CA ARG A 24 5.69 6.65 -1.32
C ARG A 24 5.92 6.03 0.06
N CYS A 25 5.63 4.73 0.20
CA CYS A 25 5.82 4.02 1.46
C CYS A 25 7.31 3.91 1.83
N SER A 26 8.17 3.48 0.92
CA SER A 26 9.60 3.36 1.18
C SER A 26 10.23 4.71 1.46
N LEU A 27 9.86 5.76 0.73
CA LEU A 27 10.33 7.11 1.02
C LEU A 27 9.94 7.55 2.43
N ALA A 28 8.69 7.33 2.84
CA ALA A 28 8.18 7.77 4.15
C ALA A 28 8.79 7.01 5.34
N TYR A 29 9.10 5.72 5.18
CA TYR A 29 9.55 4.87 6.30
C TYR A 29 11.05 4.57 6.31
N THR A 30 11.74 4.76 5.18
CA THR A 30 13.16 4.42 5.04
C THR A 30 14.01 5.58 4.48
N GLY A 31 13.38 6.65 3.98
CA GLY A 31 14.05 7.73 3.26
C GLY A 31 14.52 7.34 1.85
N ALA A 32 14.35 6.09 1.43
CA ALA A 32 14.78 5.60 0.13
C ALA A 32 13.62 5.55 -0.87
N PHE A 33 13.87 5.99 -2.11
CA PHE A 33 12.94 5.87 -3.22
C PHE A 33 13.12 4.51 -3.93
N ASN A 34 12.78 3.42 -3.25
CA ASN A 34 12.92 2.04 -3.76
C ASN A 34 11.68 1.21 -3.40
N PRO A 35 10.93 0.64 -4.37
CA PRO A 35 9.75 -0.18 -4.08
C PRO A 35 10.01 -1.39 -3.18
N GLU A 36 11.18 -2.02 -3.27
CA GLU A 36 11.53 -3.22 -2.49
C GLU A 36 11.66 -2.94 -0.99
N LYS A 37 11.90 -1.66 -0.63
CA LYS A 37 11.96 -1.20 0.77
C LYS A 37 10.59 -0.78 1.33
N ALA A 38 9.52 -0.98 0.57
CA ALA A 38 8.18 -0.61 1.00
C ALA A 38 7.58 -1.69 1.92
N ARG A 39 6.64 -1.27 2.78
CA ARG A 39 5.93 -2.16 3.71
C ARG A 39 4.64 -2.74 3.11
N LEU A 40 4.56 -2.75 1.79
CA LEU A 40 3.56 -3.42 0.98
C LEU A 40 4.21 -3.90 -0.31
N ILE A 41 3.72 -5.01 -0.84
CA ILE A 41 4.24 -5.65 -2.04
C ILE A 41 3.11 -5.69 -3.07
N ILE A 42 3.39 -5.19 -4.27
CA ILE A 42 2.52 -5.24 -5.44
C ILE A 42 3.02 -6.32 -6.38
N GLU A 43 2.16 -7.28 -6.66
CA GLU A 43 2.34 -8.30 -7.69
C GLU A 43 1.14 -8.20 -8.65
N PRO A 44 1.24 -8.69 -9.91
CA PRO A 44 0.11 -8.74 -10.81
C PRO A 44 -1.11 -9.41 -10.16
N GLY A 45 -2.22 -8.67 -10.01
CA GLY A 45 -3.46 -9.16 -9.41
C GLY A 45 -3.44 -9.34 -7.88
N LYS A 46 -2.40 -8.89 -7.18
CA LYS A 46 -2.26 -9.12 -5.73
C LYS A 46 -1.56 -7.95 -5.02
N ILE A 47 -2.13 -7.54 -3.89
CA ILE A 47 -1.57 -6.50 -3.02
C ILE A 47 -1.47 -7.09 -1.62
N THR A 48 -0.28 -7.08 -1.03
CA THR A 48 -0.04 -7.60 0.32
C THR A 48 0.68 -6.58 1.18
N PHE A 49 0.46 -6.62 2.49
CA PHE A 49 1.11 -5.77 3.47
C PHE A 49 2.06 -6.61 4.31
N THR A 50 3.29 -6.14 4.52
CA THR A 50 4.26 -6.84 5.36
C THR A 50 3.91 -6.67 6.85
N ASP A 51 4.48 -7.50 7.70
CA ASP A 51 4.41 -7.42 9.16
C ASP A 51 4.96 -6.09 9.73
N GLU A 52 5.90 -5.46 9.02
CA GLU A 52 6.40 -4.13 9.37
C GLU A 52 5.37 -3.00 9.14
N CYS A 53 4.27 -3.27 8.44
CA CYS A 53 3.30 -2.26 8.05
C CYS A 53 2.47 -1.75 9.24
N VAL A 54 2.63 -0.47 9.60
CA VAL A 54 2.05 0.17 10.79
C VAL A 54 0.52 0.07 10.86
N ALA A 55 -0.01 -0.31 12.02
CA ALA A 55 -1.45 -0.35 12.29
C ALA A 55 -2.11 1.03 12.05
N GLY A 56 -3.28 1.04 11.39
CA GLY A 56 -4.00 2.29 11.07
C GLY A 56 -3.37 3.16 9.96
N CYS A 57 -2.18 2.83 9.47
CA CYS A 57 -1.57 3.54 8.34
C CYS A 57 -2.44 3.43 7.09
N SER A 58 -2.63 4.56 6.39
CA SER A 58 -3.37 4.63 5.13
C SER A 58 -2.62 5.39 4.03
N LEU A 59 -1.30 5.48 4.14
CA LEU A 59 -0.47 6.25 3.20
C LEU A 59 -0.59 5.72 1.77
N CYS A 60 -0.58 4.40 1.58
CA CYS A 60 -0.75 3.77 0.27
C CYS A 60 -2.09 4.15 -0.38
N ALA A 61 -3.17 4.25 0.39
CA ALA A 61 -4.48 4.66 -0.11
C ALA A 61 -4.49 6.12 -0.59
N ARG A 62 -3.81 7.03 0.12
CA ARG A 62 -3.71 8.45 -0.27
C ARG A 62 -3.02 8.66 -1.61
N TYR A 63 -2.14 7.74 -2.01
CA TYR A 63 -1.33 7.84 -3.24
C TYR A 63 -1.73 6.82 -4.31
N CYS A 64 -2.81 6.07 -4.10
CA CYS A 64 -3.34 5.17 -5.12
C CYS A 64 -4.30 5.95 -6.03
N VAL A 65 -3.81 6.42 -7.18
CA VAL A 65 -4.62 7.18 -8.16
C VAL A 65 -5.65 6.33 -8.93
N TYR A 66 -5.61 5.01 -8.76
CA TYR A 66 -6.50 4.06 -9.42
C TYR A 66 -7.56 3.46 -8.48
N ASP A 67 -7.62 3.92 -7.22
CA ASP A 67 -8.53 3.38 -6.20
C ASP A 67 -8.40 1.85 -5.96
N ALA A 68 -7.23 1.29 -6.26
CA ALA A 68 -6.89 -0.10 -5.94
C ALA A 68 -6.69 -0.30 -4.42
N ILE A 69 -6.37 0.77 -3.70
CA ILE A 69 -6.32 0.80 -2.24
C ILE A 69 -7.04 2.06 -1.78
N VAL A 70 -8.11 1.91 -0.99
CA VAL A 70 -8.90 3.02 -0.46
C VAL A 70 -9.02 2.93 1.06
N ARG A 71 -9.03 4.07 1.76
CA ARG A 71 -9.29 4.10 3.20
C ARG A 71 -10.77 3.79 3.44
N VAL A 72 -11.06 2.91 4.39
CA VAL A 72 -12.42 2.66 4.89
C VAL A 72 -12.56 3.25 6.28
N GLY A 73 -13.62 4.04 6.50
CA GLY A 73 -13.86 4.82 7.72
C GLY A 73 -13.97 6.32 7.43
N LYS A 74 -14.76 7.04 8.26
CA LYS A 74 -14.99 8.49 8.12
C LYS A 74 -13.64 9.25 8.22
N GLY A 75 -13.52 10.29 7.38
CA GLY A 75 -12.32 11.12 7.16
C GLY A 75 -11.50 11.40 8.40
#